data_AF-A0A444RRU5-F1
#
_entry.id   AF-A0A444RRU5-F1
#
_cell.length_a   1.000
_cell.length_b   1.000
_cell.length_c   1.000
_cell.angle_alpha   90.00
_cell.angle_beta   90.00
_cell.angle_gamma   90.00
#
_symmetry.space_group_name_H-M   'P 1'
#
loop_
_entity.id
_entity.type
_entity.pdbx_description
1 polymer ?
#
loop_
_entity_poly.entity_id
_entity_poly.type
_entity_poly.pdbx_seq_one_letter_code
_entity_poly.pdbx_strand_id
1 'polypeptide(L)'
;MFGIEDDSVFTAFEEEELIDPCPRKTVDGRSIYVSRELQIPKAWGAPVLCDLGSAVTGKVEHLEDVQPDIYGAPEVIVEAPWSYSIDIWNTGCVIWDLFEGGHLFTDTIQNAAANGQVEPQVLHGNR
;
A
#
# COMPACT_ATOMS: atom_id res chain seq x y z
N MET A 1 -1.70 0.71 -8.64
CA MET A 1 -2.26 1.96 -9.21
C MET A 1 -2.63 1.69 -10.67
N PHE A 2 -3.67 2.30 -11.23
CA PHE A 2 -3.91 2.24 -12.68
C PHE A 2 -3.24 3.42 -13.37
N GLY A 3 -2.69 3.18 -14.56
CA GLY A 3 -2.18 4.26 -15.40
C GLY A 3 -3.29 5.25 -15.74
N ILE A 4 -2.91 6.50 -15.96
CA ILE A 4 -3.80 7.54 -16.47
C ILE A 4 -3.36 7.80 -17.91
N GLU A 5 -4.21 7.46 -18.87
CA GLU A 5 -3.97 7.70 -20.30
C GLU A 5 -4.56 9.04 -20.77
N ASP A 6 -5.39 9.67 -19.92
CA ASP A 6 -6.02 10.95 -20.17
C ASP A 6 -5.20 12.09 -19.56
N ASP A 7 -4.28 12.65 -20.35
CA ASP A 7 -3.41 13.77 -19.93
C ASP A 7 -4.20 15.02 -19.50
N SER A 8 -5.47 15.16 -19.91
CA SER A 8 -6.29 16.31 -19.51
C SER A 8 -6.51 16.41 -18.00
N VAL A 9 -6.43 15.27 -17.30
CA VAL A 9 -6.48 15.21 -15.83
C VAL A 9 -5.29 15.96 -15.20
N PHE A 10 -4.10 15.81 -15.77
CA PHE A 10 -2.90 16.50 -15.28
C PHE A 10 -2.91 17.97 -15.64
N THR A 11 -3.31 18.31 -16.88
CA THR A 11 -3.44 19.72 -17.31
C THR A 11 -4.41 20.49 -16.42
N ALA A 12 -5.59 19.92 -16.15
CA ALA A 12 -6.57 20.56 -15.27
C ALA A 12 -6.03 20.74 -13.84
N PHE A 13 -5.33 19.74 -13.31
CA PHE A 13 -4.69 19.82 -12.00
C PHE A 13 -3.66 20.97 -11.91
N GLU A 14 -2.82 21.12 -12.93
CA GLU A 14 -1.83 22.20 -13.01
C GLU A 14 -2.49 23.58 -13.14
N GLU A 15 -3.49 23.71 -14.01
CA GLU A 15 -4.24 24.95 -14.20
C GLU A 15 -4.96 25.38 -12.92
N GLU A 16 -5.56 24.44 -12.19
CA GLU A 16 -6.20 24.71 -10.91
C GLU A 16 -5.20 25.18 -9.85
N GLU A 17 -4.01 24.56 -9.76
CA GLU A 17 -2.98 24.99 -8.81
C GLU A 17 -2.39 26.37 -9.15
N LEU A 18 -2.39 26.75 -10.42
CA LEU A 18 -2.00 28.10 -10.85
C LEU A 18 -3.06 29.16 -10.49
N ILE A 19 -4.35 28.81 -10.61
CA ILE A 19 -5.48 29.72 -10.38
C ILE A 19 -5.77 29.88 -8.88
N ASP A 20 -5.80 28.76 -8.14
CA ASP A 20 -6.10 28.70 -6.72
C ASP A 20 -5.05 27.83 -6.00
N PRO A 21 -3.91 28.40 -5.62
CA PRO A 21 -2.82 27.61 -5.07
C PRO A 21 -3.21 26.95 -3.74
N CYS A 22 -2.87 25.66 -3.59
CA CYS A 22 -3.17 24.92 -2.37
C CYS A 22 -2.53 25.59 -1.13
N PRO A 23 -3.17 25.45 0.05
CA PRO A 23 -2.56 25.83 1.31
C PRO A 23 -1.17 25.22 1.43
N ARG A 24 -0.17 26.07 1.67
CA ARG A 24 1.23 25.67 1.76
C ARG A 24 1.92 26.35 2.92
N LYS A 25 2.95 25.69 3.45
CA LYS A 25 3.86 26.27 4.46
C LYS A 25 5.31 26.10 4.04
N THR A 26 6.14 27.07 4.40
CA THR A 26 7.58 26.98 4.21
C THR A 26 8.24 26.54 5.51
N VAL A 27 8.96 25.42 5.47
CA VAL A 27 9.72 24.88 6.60
C VAL A 27 11.15 24.62 6.11
N ASP A 28 12.14 25.22 6.76
CA ASP A 28 13.57 25.07 6.42
C ASP A 28 13.89 25.30 4.93
N GLY A 29 13.27 26.31 4.31
CA GLY A 29 13.46 26.65 2.90
C GLY A 29 12.74 25.72 1.91
N ARG A 30 11.98 24.75 2.39
CA ARG A 30 11.16 23.84 1.57
C ARG A 30 9.68 24.22 1.67
N SER A 31 8.99 24.23 0.53
CA SER A 31 7.53 24.40 0.51
C SER A 31 6.86 23.05 0.67
N ILE A 32 5.98 22.93 1.65
CA ILE A 32 5.13 21.76 1.89
C ILE A 32 3.71 22.18 1.51
N TYR A 33 3.11 21.44 0.58
CA TYR A 33 1.77 21.67 0.06
C TYR A 33 0.80 20.66 0.67
N VAL A 34 -0.44 21.08 0.89
CA VAL A 34 -1.54 20.14 1.09
C VAL A 34 -1.82 19.44 -0.24
N SER A 35 -2.02 18.12 -0.23
CA SER A 35 -2.38 17.36 -1.41
C SER A 35 -3.71 17.84 -1.99
N ARG A 36 -3.74 18.08 -3.30
CA ARG A 36 -4.97 18.32 -4.07
C ARG A 36 -5.45 17.00 -4.64
N GLU A 37 -6.76 16.84 -4.72
CA GLU A 37 -7.37 15.67 -5.36
C GLU A 37 -7.12 15.71 -6.86
N LEU A 38 -6.73 14.57 -7.43
CA LEU A 38 -6.62 14.40 -8.86
C LEU A 38 -8.00 14.00 -9.42
N GLN A 39 -8.42 14.61 -10.52
CA GLN A 39 -9.70 14.26 -11.15
C GLN A 39 -9.71 12.79 -11.60
N ILE A 40 -10.89 12.17 -11.56
CA ILE A 40 -11.06 10.79 -12.04
C ILE A 40 -10.88 10.80 -13.57
N PRO A 41 -9.93 10.01 -14.13
CA PRO A 41 -9.72 9.95 -15.56
C PRO A 41 -10.90 9.32 -16.28
N LYS A 42 -11.17 9.78 -17.51
CA LYS A 42 -12.23 9.21 -18.37
C LYS A 42 -11.92 7.79 -18.80
N ALA A 43 -10.64 7.46 -18.92
CA ALA A 43 -10.13 6.15 -19.27
C ALA A 43 -8.96 5.77 -18.35
N TRP A 44 -9.06 4.59 -17.75
CA TRP A 44 -7.96 4.00 -17.00
C TRP A 44 -7.06 3.20 -17.94
N GLY A 45 -5.76 3.39 -17.79
CA GLY A 45 -4.76 2.57 -18.47
C GLY A 45 -4.48 1.26 -17.73
N ALA A 46 -3.48 0.53 -18.20
CA ALA A 46 -3.02 -0.70 -17.57
C ALA A 46 -2.61 -0.47 -16.09
N PRO A 47 -2.74 -1.49 -15.22
CA PRO A 47 -2.19 -1.41 -13.87
C PRO A 47 -0.67 -1.20 -13.93
N VAL A 48 -0.20 -0.26 -13.12
CA VAL A 48 1.21 0.07 -12.94
C VAL A 48 1.59 -0.30 -11.50
N LEU A 49 2.67 -1.09 -11.38
CA LEU A 49 3.28 -1.35 -10.08
C LEU A 49 3.85 -0.04 -9.54
N CYS A 50 3.42 0.29 -8.34
CA CYS A 50 3.82 1.49 -7.62
C CYS A 50 4.22 1.09 -6.20
N ASP A 51 4.76 2.05 -5.45
CA ASP A 51 5.23 1.84 -4.07
C ASP A 51 6.29 0.74 -3.94
N LEU A 52 7.52 1.09 -4.30
CA LEU A 52 8.69 0.23 -4.17
C LEU A 52 9.41 0.45 -2.83
N GLY A 53 8.72 0.98 -1.81
CA GLY A 53 9.30 1.26 -0.49
C GLY A 53 9.84 0.01 0.21
N SER A 54 9.21 -1.14 -0.03
CA SER A 54 9.60 -2.45 0.51
C SER A 54 10.37 -3.33 -0.48
N ALA A 55 10.75 -2.80 -1.65
CA ALA A 55 11.44 -3.61 -2.66
C ALA A 55 12.89 -3.89 -2.23
N VAL A 56 13.28 -5.17 -2.23
CA VAL A 56 14.62 -5.63 -1.82
C VAL A 56 15.32 -6.46 -2.90
N THR A 57 16.64 -6.61 -2.79
CA THR A 57 17.40 -7.44 -3.74
C THR A 57 17.27 -8.92 -3.40
N GLY A 58 16.87 -9.77 -4.35
CA GLY A 58 16.68 -11.22 -4.10
C GLY A 58 17.94 -12.08 -3.94
N LYS A 59 19.14 -11.48 -3.78
CA LYS A 59 20.41 -12.22 -3.66
C LYS A 59 20.87 -12.46 -2.22
N VAL A 60 20.12 -11.93 -1.25
CA VAL A 60 20.41 -12.07 0.18
C VAL A 60 19.25 -12.79 0.85
N GLU A 61 19.53 -13.47 1.96
CA GLU A 61 18.47 -13.96 2.83
C GLU A 61 17.81 -12.77 3.52
N HIS A 62 16.49 -12.84 3.63
CA HIS A 62 15.68 -11.83 4.27
C HIS A 62 14.88 -12.44 5.43
N LEU A 63 14.72 -11.66 6.49
CA LEU A 63 14.05 -12.05 7.74
C LEU A 63 13.16 -10.93 8.30
N GLU A 64 13.26 -9.75 7.71
CA GLU A 64 12.47 -8.59 8.06
C GLU A 64 10.99 -8.80 7.70
N ASP A 65 10.14 -8.06 8.40
CA ASP A 65 8.74 -7.92 8.02
C ASP A 65 8.65 -7.01 6.78
N VAL A 66 7.98 -7.51 5.74
CA VAL A 66 7.96 -6.89 4.41
C VAL A 66 6.56 -6.87 3.80
N GLN A 67 5.59 -7.58 4.40
CA GLN A 67 4.25 -7.77 3.83
C GLN A 67 3.19 -7.19 4.77
N PRO A 68 2.13 -6.57 4.23
CA PRO A 68 0.95 -6.26 5.04
C PRO A 68 0.33 -7.54 5.62
N ASP A 69 -0.24 -7.45 6.84
CA ASP A 69 -0.79 -8.59 7.60
C ASP A 69 -1.70 -9.52 6.76
N ILE A 70 -2.66 -8.95 6.03
CA ILE A 70 -3.63 -9.69 5.19
C ILE A 70 -2.99 -10.43 4.00
N TYR A 71 -1.75 -10.09 3.68
CA TYR A 71 -0.98 -10.65 2.58
C TYR A 71 0.25 -11.44 3.07
N GLY A 72 0.44 -11.62 4.39
CA GLY A 72 1.57 -12.34 4.94
C GLY A 72 1.67 -13.76 4.39
N ALA A 73 2.79 -14.09 3.76
CA ALA A 73 3.13 -15.45 3.40
C ALA A 73 3.44 -16.27 4.67
N PRO A 74 3.21 -17.59 4.67
CA PRO A 74 3.43 -18.41 5.85
C PRO A 74 4.84 -18.29 6.42
N GLU A 75 5.86 -18.24 5.56
CA GLU A 75 7.25 -18.06 5.95
C GLU A 75 7.53 -16.70 6.63
N VAL A 76 6.85 -15.63 6.20
CA VAL A 76 6.97 -14.30 6.81
C VAL A 76 6.29 -14.30 8.18
N ILE A 77 5.09 -14.88 8.29
CA ILE A 77 4.32 -14.95 9.54
C ILE A 77 5.07 -15.70 10.65
N VAL A 78 5.80 -16.76 10.29
CA VAL A 78 6.57 -17.57 11.26
C VAL A 78 8.03 -17.11 11.41
N GLU A 79 8.37 -15.94 10.88
CA GLU A 79 9.71 -15.34 10.93
C GLU A 79 10.81 -16.26 10.36
N ALA A 80 10.47 -17.06 9.34
CA ALA A 80 11.42 -17.90 8.62
C ALA A 80 12.09 -17.13 7.47
N PRO A 81 13.30 -17.53 7.03
CA PRO A 81 13.93 -16.95 5.85
C PRO A 81 13.02 -17.01 4.64
N TRP A 82 12.89 -15.89 3.94
CA TRP A 82 12.02 -15.78 2.78
C TRP A 82 12.77 -15.27 1.54
N SER A 83 12.13 -15.41 0.39
CA SER A 83 12.62 -14.95 -0.91
C SER A 83 11.44 -14.53 -1.79
N TYR A 84 11.63 -14.44 -3.11
CA TYR A 84 10.59 -14.01 -4.07
C TYR A 84 9.30 -14.87 -4.06
N SER A 85 9.28 -16.03 -3.38
CA SER A 85 8.07 -16.84 -3.21
C SER A 85 6.93 -16.06 -2.55
N ILE A 86 7.27 -15.10 -1.69
CA ILE A 86 6.29 -14.27 -1.00
C ILE A 86 5.51 -13.36 -1.97
N ASP A 87 6.14 -12.95 -3.08
CA ASP A 87 5.48 -12.15 -4.13
C ASP A 87 4.47 -13.00 -4.92
N ILE A 88 4.75 -14.29 -5.10
CA ILE A 88 3.84 -15.24 -5.73
C ILE A 88 2.62 -15.48 -4.82
N TRP A 89 2.86 -15.60 -3.51
CA TRP A 89 1.79 -15.67 -2.51
C TRP A 89 0.88 -14.43 -2.58
N ASN A 90 1.47 -13.23 -2.59
CA ASN A 90 0.71 -11.98 -2.71
C ASN A 90 -0.08 -11.90 -4.01
N THR A 91 0.52 -12.31 -5.13
CA THR A 91 -0.15 -12.38 -6.41
C THR A 91 -1.41 -13.26 -6.34
N GLY A 92 -1.30 -14.42 -5.68
CA GLY A 92 -2.45 -15.32 -5.45
C GLY A 92 -3.57 -14.67 -4.63
N CYS A 93 -3.20 -13.98 -3.55
CA CYS A 93 -4.17 -13.26 -2.70
C CYS A 93 -4.85 -12.12 -3.47
N VAL A 94 -4.11 -11.29 -4.21
CA VAL A 94 -4.69 -10.21 -5.02
C VAL A 94 -5.64 -10.75 -6.09
N ILE A 95 -5.29 -11.86 -6.74
CA ILE A 95 -6.19 -12.52 -7.70
C ILE A 95 -7.48 -12.93 -6.99
N TRP A 96 -7.40 -13.60 -5.84
CA TRP A 96 -8.60 -13.98 -5.09
C TRP A 96 -9.48 -12.78 -4.74
N ASP A 97 -8.89 -11.72 -4.18
CA ASP A 97 -9.62 -10.52 -3.76
C ASP A 97 -10.38 -9.86 -4.91
N LEU A 98 -9.79 -9.85 -6.11
CA LEU A 98 -10.43 -9.32 -7.32
C LEU A 98 -11.62 -10.17 -7.80
N PHE A 99 -11.57 -11.49 -7.60
CA PHE A 99 -12.62 -12.41 -8.06
C PHE A 99 -13.75 -12.56 -7.04
N GLU A 100 -13.42 -12.64 -5.75
CA GLU A 100 -14.38 -12.92 -4.67
C GLU A 100 -14.89 -11.65 -3.97
N GLY A 101 -14.27 -10.49 -4.23
CA GLY A 101 -14.69 -9.21 -3.66
C GLY A 101 -14.36 -9.06 -2.17
N GLY A 102 -13.42 -9.85 -1.66
CA GLY A 102 -12.96 -9.82 -0.27
C GLY A 102 -11.68 -10.62 -0.06
N HIS A 103 -11.01 -10.37 1.07
CA HIS A 103 -9.69 -10.94 1.36
C HIS A 103 -9.72 -12.47 1.48
N LEU A 104 -8.75 -13.14 0.85
CA LEU A 104 -8.57 -14.60 1.00
C LEU A 104 -8.35 -15.01 2.46
N PHE A 105 -7.55 -14.22 3.18
CA PHE A 105 -7.31 -14.37 4.60
C PHE A 105 -7.77 -13.11 5.32
N THR A 106 -8.37 -13.28 6.49
CA THR A 106 -8.77 -12.15 7.35
C THR A 106 -8.04 -12.29 8.68
N ASP A 107 -7.63 -11.16 9.25
CA ASP A 107 -6.93 -11.15 10.53
C ASP A 107 -7.79 -11.78 11.61
N THR A 108 -7.46 -13.03 11.95
CA THR A 108 -8.12 -13.72 13.05
C THR A 108 -7.73 -13.06 14.38
N ILE A 109 -6.60 -12.35 14.42
CA ILE A 109 -6.10 -11.63 15.61
C ILE A 109 -6.97 -10.38 15.90
N GLN A 110 -7.31 -9.56 14.90
CA GLN A 110 -8.25 -8.44 15.11
C GLN A 110 -9.70 -8.91 15.30
N ASN A 111 -10.14 -9.96 14.60
CA ASN A 111 -11.47 -10.51 14.80
C ASN A 111 -11.66 -11.11 16.21
N ALA A 112 -10.60 -11.64 16.82
CA ALA A 112 -10.66 -12.10 18.20
C ALA A 112 -10.68 -10.95 19.23
N ALA A 113 -10.03 -9.82 18.93
CA ALA A 113 -10.14 -8.58 19.72
C ALA A 113 -11.54 -7.93 19.58
N ALA A 114 -12.13 -7.94 18.38
CA ALA A 114 -13.49 -7.43 18.13
C ALA A 114 -14.58 -8.29 18.78
N ASN A 115 -14.33 -9.60 18.93
CA ASN A 115 -15.25 -10.54 19.60
C ASN A 115 -14.93 -10.77 21.09
N GLY A 116 -14.02 -9.98 21.67
CA GLY A 116 -13.68 -10.04 23.10
C GLY A 116 -13.07 -11.37 23.56
N GLN A 117 -12.49 -12.14 22.64
CA GLN A 117 -11.91 -13.46 22.93
C GLN A 117 -10.39 -13.44 23.16
N VAL A 118 -9.71 -12.31 22.93
CA VAL A 118 -8.28 -12.16 23.19
C VAL A 118 -7.98 -10.78 23.78
N GLU A 119 -7.32 -10.75 24.94
CA GLU A 119 -6.75 -9.54 25.52
C GLU A 119 -5.71 -8.94 24.56
N PRO A 120 -5.76 -7.64 24.24
CA PRO A 120 -4.75 -7.01 23.40
C PRO A 120 -3.42 -7.02 24.15
N GLN A 121 -2.55 -7.97 23.80
CA GLN A 121 -1.16 -7.88 24.21
C GLN A 121 -0.60 -6.62 23.56
N VAL A 122 -0.20 -5.71 24.42
CA VAL A 122 0.39 -4.41 24.13
C VAL A 122 1.59 -4.59 23.20
N LEU A 123 1.37 -4.48 21.88
CA LEU A 123 2.43 -4.16 20.93
C LEU A 123 2.68 -2.65 20.98
N HIS A 124 3.17 -2.20 22.12
CA HIS A 124 4.06 -1.03 22.16
C HIS A 124 5.46 -1.58 22.33
N GLY A 125 6.12 -1.81 21.19
CA GLY A 125 7.45 -2.36 21.10
C GLY A 125 8.24 -1.73 19.97
N ASN A 126 8.61 -0.45 20.14
CA ASN A 126 9.77 0.24 19.57
C ASN A 126 10.36 -0.19 18.20
N ARG A 127 10.24 0.77 17.27
CA ARG A 127 11.12 1.11 16.14
C ARG A 127 10.87 0.43 14.80
#